data_AF-A0AAW2XXZ0-F1
#
_entry.id   AF-A0AAW2XXZ0-F1
#
_cell.length_a   1.000
_cell.length_b   1.000
_cell.length_c   1.000
_cell.angle_alpha   90.00
_cell.angle_beta   90.00
_cell.angle_gamma   90.00
#
_symmetry.space_group_name_H-M   'P 1'
#
loop_
_entity.id
_entity.type
_entity.pdbx_description
1 polymer ?
#
loop_
_entity_poly.entity_id
_entity_poly.type
_entity_poly.pdbx_seq_one_letter_code
_entity_poly.pdbx_strand_id
1 'polypeptide(L)'
;MLWIMRFSGFFSAAMVMVVLSPSLQSFPPAEAIRSSHLDSHRRLSTSAHSFDKFYFRKAPVFRNANECRLSELEKSSVCDPSLVHVAITLDVEYLRGSTAAVHSILQHSKCPESVFFHFLVPDMGLESLVRSTFPELKFKVYYFDPERVRNLISSSVRQALEQPLNYARNYLADLLETCVTRVIYLDSDLVVVDDISKLWSTSLGEKNRCTGVLPRQFHKIFHRTFLVEF
;
A
#
# COMPACT_ATOMS: atom_id res chain seq x y z
N MET A 1 -25.12 -50.52 13.87
CA MET A 1 -24.76 -49.86 15.15
C MET A 1 -23.28 -49.43 15.26
N LEU A 2 -22.35 -49.92 14.43
CA LEU A 2 -20.91 -49.59 14.57
C LEU A 2 -20.43 -48.28 13.90
N TRP A 3 -21.26 -47.59 13.10
CA TRP A 3 -20.82 -46.42 12.32
C TRP A 3 -20.91 -45.09 13.10
N ILE A 4 -21.82 -45.00 14.08
CA ILE A 4 -22.06 -43.78 14.87
C ILE A 4 -20.92 -43.53 15.88
N MET A 5 -20.28 -44.58 16.40
CA MET A 5 -19.18 -44.44 17.38
C MET A 5 -17.84 -44.01 16.75
N ARG A 6 -17.62 -44.27 15.45
CA ARG A 6 -16.40 -43.80 14.76
C ARG A 6 -16.48 -42.31 14.44
N PHE A 7 -17.67 -41.79 14.15
CA PHE A 7 -17.85 -40.37 13.86
C PHE A 7 -17.67 -39.47 15.09
N SER A 8 -18.10 -39.91 16.28
CA SER A 8 -17.95 -39.08 17.50
C SER A 8 -16.50 -38.93 17.97
N GLY A 9 -15.65 -39.94 17.75
CA GLY A 9 -14.23 -39.91 18.13
C GLY A 9 -13.41 -38.89 17.32
N PHE A 10 -13.69 -38.74 16.02
CA PHE A 10 -12.99 -37.77 15.17
C PHE A 10 -13.35 -36.32 15.50
N PHE A 11 -14.62 -36.03 15.80
CA PHE A 11 -15.04 -34.69 16.24
C PHE A 11 -14.45 -34.33 17.62
N SER A 12 -14.34 -35.31 18.52
CA SER A 12 -13.71 -35.11 19.83
C SER A 12 -12.21 -34.82 19.70
N ALA A 13 -11.49 -35.58 18.87
CA ALA A 13 -10.06 -35.36 18.63
C ALA A 13 -9.78 -34.00 17.97
N ALA A 14 -10.60 -33.57 17.01
CA ALA A 14 -10.46 -32.27 16.35
C ALA A 14 -10.67 -31.10 17.32
N MET A 15 -11.69 -31.17 18.19
CA MET A 15 -11.93 -30.18 19.24
C MET A 15 -10.77 -30.09 20.24
N VAL A 16 -10.22 -31.24 20.65
CA VAL A 16 -9.08 -31.28 21.57
C VAL A 16 -7.82 -30.67 20.95
N MET A 17 -7.57 -30.88 19.66
CA MET A 17 -6.45 -30.24 18.95
C MET A 17 -6.59 -28.72 18.84
N VAL A 18 -7.82 -28.19 18.70
CA VAL A 18 -8.08 -26.75 18.68
C VAL A 18 -7.90 -26.11 20.07
N VAL A 19 -8.21 -26.84 21.14
CA VAL A 19 -8.04 -26.34 22.53
C VAL A 19 -6.58 -26.42 22.99
N LEU A 20 -5.85 -27.46 22.58
CA LEU A 20 -4.45 -27.67 22.99
C LEU A 20 -3.41 -26.98 22.10
N SER A 21 -3.84 -26.32 21.01
CA SER A 21 -2.96 -25.57 20.10
C SER A 21 -3.15 -24.05 20.25
N PRO A 22 -2.45 -23.38 21.18
CA PRO A 22 -2.52 -21.92 21.35
C PRO A 22 -2.12 -21.13 20.09
N SER A 23 -1.46 -21.78 19.12
CA SER A 23 -1.16 -21.25 17.79
C SER A 23 -2.39 -21.06 16.89
N LEU A 24 -3.52 -21.76 17.13
CA LEU A 24 -4.78 -21.58 16.39
C LEU A 24 -5.69 -20.51 16.99
N GLN A 25 -5.41 -20.07 18.22
CA GLN A 25 -6.23 -19.09 18.96
C GLN A 25 -5.59 -17.70 19.02
N SER A 26 -4.39 -17.52 18.48
CA SER A 26 -3.64 -16.25 18.50
C SER A 26 -3.67 -15.56 17.14
N PHE A 27 -4.87 -15.31 16.63
CA PHE A 27 -5.02 -14.15 15.74
C PHE A 27 -5.23 -12.93 16.63
N PRO A 28 -4.34 -11.91 16.63
CA PRO A 28 -4.70 -10.63 17.21
C PRO A 28 -6.01 -10.19 16.54
N PRO A 29 -6.93 -9.54 17.27
CA PRO A 29 -8.19 -9.13 16.67
C PRO A 29 -7.88 -8.34 15.40
N ALA A 30 -8.28 -8.90 14.26
CA ALA A 30 -8.36 -8.13 13.04
C ALA A 30 -9.46 -7.11 13.30
N GLU A 31 -9.05 -5.88 13.60
CA GLU A 31 -9.92 -4.71 13.66
C GLU A 31 -10.62 -4.59 12.31
N ALA A 32 -11.79 -5.24 12.20
CA ALA A 32 -12.67 -5.14 11.07
C ALA A 32 -13.08 -3.68 10.88
N ILE A 33 -13.25 -3.31 9.61
CA ILE A 33 -13.57 -1.96 9.14
C ILE A 33 -14.82 -1.45 9.86
N ARG A 34 -14.61 -0.67 10.92
CA ARG A 34 -15.62 0.26 11.41
C ARG A 34 -15.25 1.60 10.83
N SER A 35 -16.07 2.11 9.91
CA SER A 35 -15.98 3.50 9.50
C SER A 35 -16.11 4.35 10.76
N SER A 36 -15.01 4.94 11.20
CA SER A 36 -15.10 6.04 12.15
C SER A 36 -15.70 7.20 11.37
N HIS A 37 -17.03 7.30 11.43
CA HIS A 37 -17.76 8.52 11.11
C HIS A 37 -17.32 9.56 12.15
N LEU A 38 -16.12 10.12 11.96
CA LEU A 38 -15.61 11.23 12.73
C LEU A 38 -16.10 12.48 12.00
N ASP A 39 -17.00 13.20 12.65
CA ASP A 39 -17.64 14.39 12.14
C ASP A 39 -16.66 15.32 11.41
N SER A 40 -16.94 15.57 10.13
CA SER A 40 -16.21 16.44 9.20
C SER A 40 -16.26 17.94 9.58
N HIS A 41 -16.58 18.28 10.84
CA HIS A 41 -16.71 19.65 11.32
C HIS A 41 -15.66 19.97 12.38
N ARG A 42 -14.39 19.97 12.00
CA ARG A 42 -13.40 20.87 12.61
C ARG A 42 -12.23 21.04 11.65
N ARG A 43 -12.02 22.28 11.19
CA ARG A 43 -10.73 22.76 10.71
C ARG A 43 -9.71 22.44 11.79
N LEU A 44 -9.05 21.30 11.69
CA LEU A 44 -8.09 20.88 12.70
C LEU A 44 -6.75 21.47 12.28
N SER A 45 -6.34 22.52 12.96
CA SER A 45 -4.94 22.89 13.06
C SER A 45 -4.16 21.63 13.45
N THR A 46 -3.40 21.09 12.50
CA THR A 46 -2.63 19.85 12.61
C THR A 46 -1.49 20.07 13.60
N SER A 47 -1.80 19.89 14.89
CA SER A 47 -0.75 19.63 15.88
C SER A 47 -0.27 18.19 15.69
N ALA A 48 1.04 17.98 15.69
CA ALA A 48 1.70 16.68 15.58
C ALA A 48 1.20 15.61 16.60
N HIS A 49 0.42 16.02 17.60
CA HIS A 49 -0.17 15.17 18.65
C HIS A 49 -1.34 14.28 18.20
N SER A 50 -1.91 14.44 17.00
CA SER A 50 -3.05 13.59 16.57
C SER A 50 -2.61 12.24 15.96
N PHE A 51 -1.33 12.05 15.64
CA PHE A 51 -0.84 10.79 15.07
C PHE A 51 -0.61 9.70 16.14
N ASP A 52 -0.56 10.07 17.42
CA ASP A 52 -0.38 9.14 18.55
C ASP A 52 -1.48 8.06 18.65
N LYS A 53 -2.61 8.25 17.97
CA LYS A 53 -3.70 7.27 17.91
C LYS A 53 -3.44 6.12 16.93
N PHE A 54 -2.48 6.26 16.03
CA PHE A 54 -2.16 5.24 15.03
C PHE A 54 -0.86 4.54 15.40
N TYR A 55 -0.99 3.38 16.04
CA TYR A 55 0.14 2.49 16.29
C TYR A 55 0.02 1.25 15.42
N PHE A 56 0.94 1.08 14.47
CA PHE A 56 1.06 -0.14 13.69
C PHE A 56 2.13 -1.04 14.29
N ARG A 57 1.89 -2.35 14.26
CA ARG A 57 2.92 -3.32 14.57
C ARG A 57 4.04 -3.18 13.53
N LYS A 58 5.27 -3.06 14.03
CA LYS A 58 6.47 -3.09 13.17
C LYS A 58 6.43 -4.33 12.27
N ALA A 59 6.59 -4.10 10.98
CA ALA A 59 6.60 -5.12 9.96
C ALA A 59 7.83 -6.05 10.12
N PRO A 60 7.71 -7.33 9.72
CA PRO A 60 8.87 -8.19 9.62
C PRO A 60 9.83 -7.68 8.55
N VAL A 61 11.03 -8.23 8.57
CA VAL A 61 12.02 -7.97 7.52
C VAL A 61 11.67 -8.79 6.29
N PHE A 62 11.60 -8.13 5.13
CA PHE A 62 11.36 -8.76 3.84
C PHE A 62 12.69 -8.85 3.08
N ARG A 63 13.12 -10.07 2.74
CA ARG A 63 14.40 -10.33 2.09
C ARG A 63 14.19 -10.74 0.63
N ASN A 64 15.15 -10.37 -0.19
CA ASN A 64 15.24 -10.84 -1.58
C ASN A 64 15.39 -12.36 -1.67
N ALA A 65 14.77 -12.96 -2.68
CA ALA A 65 15.09 -14.33 -3.09
C ALA A 65 16.51 -14.41 -3.69
N ASN A 66 17.09 -15.61 -3.72
CA ASN A 66 18.46 -15.84 -4.22
C ASN A 66 18.69 -15.41 -5.68
N GLU A 67 17.62 -15.35 -6.48
CA GLU A 67 17.67 -15.01 -7.90
C GLU A 67 17.55 -13.50 -8.16
N CYS A 68 17.38 -12.70 -7.11
CA CYS A 68 17.33 -11.25 -7.22
C CYS A 68 18.71 -10.70 -7.58
N ARG A 69 18.74 -9.72 -8.48
CA ARG A 69 19.98 -9.00 -8.77
C ARG A 69 20.45 -8.28 -7.51
N LEU A 70 21.65 -8.61 -7.06
CA LEU A 70 22.30 -7.89 -5.98
C LEU A 70 22.77 -6.55 -6.55
N SER A 71 22.12 -5.46 -6.15
CA SER A 71 22.77 -4.16 -6.23
C SER A 71 23.89 -4.19 -5.21
N GLU A 72 25.14 -4.15 -5.68
CA GLU A 72 26.28 -4.00 -4.79
C GLU A 72 26.08 -2.76 -3.90
N LEU A 73 26.60 -2.90 -2.70
CA LEU A 73 26.34 -2.12 -1.50
C LEU A 73 26.69 -0.63 -1.68
N GLU A 74 25.81 0.15 -2.28
CA GLU A 74 25.73 1.60 -2.12
C GLU A 74 24.27 1.98 -1.87
N LYS A 75 24.03 3.08 -1.13
CA LYS A 75 22.68 3.58 -0.85
C LYS A 75 21.94 3.73 -2.19
N SER A 76 21.08 2.77 -2.53
CA SER A 76 20.34 2.78 -3.80
C SER A 76 19.54 4.08 -3.84
N SER A 77 20.05 5.03 -4.61
CA SER A 77 19.41 6.32 -4.78
C SER A 77 18.03 6.10 -5.41
N VAL A 78 17.12 7.05 -5.25
CA VAL A 78 15.81 7.02 -5.92
C VAL A 78 15.96 6.88 -7.45
N CYS A 79 17.12 7.22 -8.01
CA CYS A 79 17.39 7.16 -9.44
C CYS A 79 18.01 5.84 -9.93
N ASP A 80 18.06 4.80 -9.09
CA ASP A 80 18.57 3.49 -9.52
C ASP A 80 17.60 2.84 -10.52
N PRO A 81 18.02 2.60 -11.78
CA PRO A 81 17.15 2.09 -12.83
C PRO A 81 16.70 0.63 -12.61
N SER A 82 17.30 -0.07 -11.65
CA SER A 82 16.89 -1.43 -11.27
C SER A 82 15.69 -1.47 -10.33
N LEU A 83 15.25 -0.32 -9.80
CA LEU A 83 14.14 -0.24 -8.87
C LEU A 83 12.78 -0.35 -9.55
N VAL A 84 11.85 -1.01 -8.85
CA VAL A 84 10.42 -0.97 -9.17
C VAL A 84 9.79 0.17 -8.38
N HIS A 85 9.47 1.26 -9.07
CA HIS A 85 8.88 2.45 -8.47
C HIS A 85 7.37 2.28 -8.27
N VAL A 86 6.90 2.43 -7.04
CA VAL A 86 5.49 2.37 -6.66
C VAL A 86 5.08 3.68 -6.00
N ALA A 87 4.06 4.36 -6.51
CA ALA A 87 3.49 5.54 -5.90
C ALA A 87 2.14 5.24 -5.25
N ILE A 88 1.91 5.80 -4.07
CA ILE A 88 0.66 5.68 -3.32
C ILE A 88 0.39 6.97 -2.55
N THR A 89 -0.87 7.38 -2.48
CA THR A 89 -1.30 8.48 -1.60
C THR A 89 -1.40 8.01 -0.16
N LEU A 90 -1.02 8.86 0.78
CA LEU A 90 -1.04 8.56 2.20
C LEU A 90 -1.69 9.70 2.97
N ASP A 91 -2.82 9.41 3.61
CA ASP A 91 -3.49 10.28 4.56
C ASP A 91 -3.94 9.48 5.79
N VAL A 92 -4.47 10.17 6.79
CA VAL A 92 -4.92 9.57 8.05
C VAL A 92 -6.16 8.68 7.87
N GLU A 93 -7.04 9.01 6.92
CA GLU A 93 -8.31 8.32 6.70
C GLU A 93 -8.06 6.93 6.10
N TYR A 94 -7.12 6.82 5.16
CA TYR A 94 -6.79 5.60 4.43
C TYR A 94 -5.49 4.93 4.91
N LEU A 95 -4.88 5.42 5.99
CA LEU A 95 -3.61 4.97 6.52
C LEU A 95 -3.52 3.45 6.74
N ARG A 96 -4.59 2.84 7.25
CA ARG A 96 -4.70 1.38 7.45
C ARG A 96 -4.65 0.64 6.11
N GLY A 97 -5.33 1.15 5.09
CA GLY A 97 -5.34 0.61 3.74
C GLY A 97 -3.97 0.74 3.07
N SER A 98 -3.35 1.92 3.09
CA SER A 98 -2.01 2.13 2.54
C SER A 98 -0.96 1.24 3.22
N THR A 99 -1.07 1.04 4.53
CA THR A 99 -0.20 0.13 5.29
C THR A 99 -0.39 -1.33 4.85
N ALA A 100 -1.64 -1.77 4.67
CA ALA A 100 -1.94 -3.11 4.16
C ALA A 100 -1.44 -3.31 2.72
N ALA A 101 -1.60 -2.31 1.85
CA ALA A 101 -1.10 -2.33 0.48
C ALA A 101 0.43 -2.48 0.45
N VAL A 102 1.18 -1.64 1.18
CA VAL A 102 2.64 -1.72 1.30
C VAL A 102 3.07 -3.10 1.81
N HIS A 103 2.45 -3.59 2.89
CA HIS A 103 2.77 -4.91 3.44
C HIS A 103 2.53 -6.02 2.41
N SER A 104 1.40 -5.99 1.71
CA SER A 104 1.05 -7.00 0.72
C SER A 104 2.01 -7.02 -0.47
N ILE A 105 2.48 -5.85 -0.92
CA ILE A 105 3.49 -5.75 -1.99
C ILE A 105 4.79 -6.39 -1.53
N LEU A 106 5.29 -6.01 -0.35
CA LEU A 106 6.54 -6.57 0.19
C LEU A 106 6.44 -8.08 0.42
N GLN A 107 5.29 -8.56 0.88
CA GLN A 107 5.06 -9.98 1.16
C GLN A 107 5.02 -10.85 -0.11
N HIS A 108 4.47 -10.33 -1.21
CA HIS A 108 4.27 -11.10 -2.45
C HIS A 108 5.32 -10.81 -3.53
N SER A 109 6.23 -9.85 -3.30
CA SER A 109 7.34 -9.57 -4.21
C SER A 109 8.46 -10.59 -4.03
N LYS A 110 9.03 -11.07 -5.14
CA LYS A 110 10.22 -11.95 -5.09
C LYS A 110 11.47 -11.19 -4.62
N CYS A 111 11.56 -9.92 -4.97
CA CYS A 111 12.66 -9.02 -4.62
C CYS A 111 12.12 -7.76 -3.93
N PRO A 112 11.65 -7.85 -2.67
CA PRO A 112 11.08 -6.70 -1.96
C PRO A 112 12.08 -5.56 -1.75
N GLU A 113 13.39 -5.84 -1.69
CA GLU A 113 14.42 -4.81 -1.47
C GLU A 113 14.70 -3.99 -2.74
N SER A 114 14.18 -4.39 -3.91
CA SER A 114 14.22 -3.60 -5.15
C SER A 114 12.95 -2.76 -5.37
N VAL A 115 11.98 -2.78 -4.46
CA VAL A 115 10.78 -1.94 -4.55
C VAL A 115 11.04 -0.61 -3.85
N PHE A 116 10.78 0.49 -4.55
CA PHE A 116 10.91 1.85 -4.02
C PHE A 116 9.56 2.54 -3.95
N PHE A 117 9.19 3.03 -2.77
CA PHE A 117 7.89 3.66 -2.55
C PHE A 117 7.95 5.19 -2.60
N HIS A 118 7.03 5.79 -3.33
CA HIS A 118 6.79 7.24 -3.35
C HIS A 118 5.46 7.52 -2.66
N PHE A 119 5.51 8.14 -1.48
CA PHE A 119 4.31 8.52 -0.74
C PHE A 119 3.94 9.96 -1.04
N LEU A 120 2.75 10.17 -1.60
CA LEU A 120 2.19 11.51 -1.76
C LEU A 120 1.34 11.84 -0.53
N VAL A 121 1.71 12.87 0.23
CA VAL A 121 1.07 13.21 1.51
C VAL A 121 0.52 14.63 1.50
N PRO A 122 -0.61 14.89 2.19
CA PRO A 122 -1.08 16.25 2.46
C PRO A 122 -0.38 16.87 3.69
N ASP A 123 0.36 16.07 4.48
CA ASP A 123 1.09 16.48 5.68
C ASP A 123 2.35 15.60 5.85
N MET A 124 3.51 16.23 6.04
CA MET A 124 4.80 15.56 6.20
C MET A 124 4.93 14.75 7.50
N GLY A 125 4.05 14.97 8.50
CA GLY A 125 4.06 14.24 9.78
C GLY A 125 3.96 12.71 9.65
N LEU A 126 3.42 12.22 8.53
CA LEU A 126 3.22 10.79 8.25
C LEU A 126 4.52 10.01 7.96
N GLU A 127 5.63 10.69 7.67
CA GLU A 127 6.91 10.01 7.40
C GLU A 127 7.38 9.15 8.58
N SER A 128 7.31 9.71 9.79
CA SER A 128 7.76 9.04 11.02
C SER A 128 7.00 7.75 11.29
N LEU A 129 5.71 7.73 10.97
CA LEU A 129 4.83 6.59 11.12
C LEU A 129 5.17 5.49 10.11
N VAL A 130 5.42 5.83 8.85
CA VAL A 130 5.85 4.85 7.85
C VAL A 130 7.19 4.24 8.24
N ARG A 131 8.14 5.08 8.70
CA ARG A 131 9.47 4.63 9.14
C ARG A 131 9.40 3.70 10.36
N SER A 132 8.53 3.98 11.33
CA SER A 132 8.36 3.12 12.51
C SER A 132 7.69 1.79 12.17
N THR A 133 6.76 1.80 11.21
CA THR A 133 6.04 0.61 10.75
C THR A 133 6.89 -0.27 9.85
N PHE A 134 7.64 0.31 8.90
CA PHE A 134 8.49 -0.41 7.94
C PHE A 134 9.93 0.12 7.95
N PRO A 135 10.78 -0.29 8.91
CA PRO A 135 12.10 0.33 9.08
C PRO A 135 13.09 0.09 7.94
N GLU A 136 12.97 -1.04 7.22
CA GLU A 136 13.84 -1.38 6.08
C GLU A 136 13.24 -0.92 4.73
N LEU A 137 12.09 -0.21 4.75
CA LEU A 137 11.45 0.24 3.52
C LEU A 137 12.28 1.33 2.84
N LYS A 138 12.52 1.16 1.54
CA LYS A 138 13.05 2.21 0.68
C LYS A 138 11.88 3.08 0.22
N PHE A 139 11.84 4.31 0.71
CA PHE A 139 10.78 5.24 0.33
C PHE A 139 11.23 6.70 0.37
N LYS A 140 10.45 7.53 -0.30
CA LYS A 140 10.49 8.99 -0.18
C LYS A 140 9.08 9.56 -0.07
N VAL A 141 8.93 10.63 0.70
CA VAL A 141 7.67 11.34 0.91
C VAL A 141 7.69 12.64 0.11
N TYR A 142 6.58 12.94 -0.56
CA TYR A 142 6.39 14.13 -1.38
C TYR A 142 5.13 14.85 -0.89
N TYR A 143 5.30 16.11 -0.55
CA TYR A 143 4.18 16.97 -0.16
C TYR A 143 3.33 17.32 -1.39
N PHE A 144 2.04 17.05 -1.33
CA PHE A 144 1.08 17.48 -2.33
C PHE A 144 0.30 18.69 -1.80
N ASP A 145 0.56 19.86 -2.39
CA ASP A 145 -0.13 21.10 -2.04
C ASP A 145 -1.61 21.05 -2.50
N PRO A 146 -2.59 21.04 -1.57
CA PRO A 146 -4.00 20.96 -1.92
C PRO A 146 -4.50 22.20 -2.68
N GLU A 147 -3.85 23.36 -2.55
CA GLU A 147 -4.27 24.59 -3.23
C GLU A 147 -4.09 24.49 -4.75
N ARG A 148 -3.21 23.61 -5.24
CA ARG A 148 -3.01 23.35 -6.68
C ARG A 148 -4.29 22.92 -7.40
N VAL A 149 -5.17 22.22 -6.70
CA VAL A 149 -6.40 21.65 -7.29
C VAL A 149 -7.67 22.18 -6.67
N ARG A 150 -7.63 22.84 -5.52
CA ARG A 150 -8.83 23.28 -4.79
C ARG A 150 -9.79 24.09 -5.67
N ASN A 151 -9.27 24.97 -6.53
CA ASN A 151 -10.09 25.79 -7.43
C ASN A 151 -10.52 25.07 -8.72
N LEU A 152 -9.97 23.88 -8.99
CA LEU A 152 -10.31 23.04 -10.14
C LEU A 152 -11.37 21.99 -9.79
N ILE A 153 -11.60 21.76 -8.50
CA ILE A 153 -12.57 20.80 -7.99
C ILE A 153 -13.92 21.52 -7.85
N SER A 154 -14.83 21.22 -8.78
CA SER A 154 -16.23 21.64 -8.63
C SER A 154 -16.88 20.93 -7.45
N SER A 155 -17.79 21.63 -6.75
CA SER A 155 -18.58 21.03 -5.67
C SER A 155 -19.29 19.78 -6.17
N SER A 156 -19.11 18.68 -5.46
CA SER A 156 -19.64 17.36 -5.79
C SER A 156 -20.67 16.95 -4.75
N VAL A 157 -21.71 16.22 -5.18
CA VAL A 157 -22.66 15.58 -4.25
C VAL A 157 -21.94 14.60 -3.32
N ARG A 158 -20.78 14.07 -3.74
CA ARG A 158 -19.91 13.22 -2.93
C ARG A 158 -18.71 14.01 -2.46
N GLN A 159 -18.69 14.36 -1.18
CA GLN A 159 -17.57 15.03 -0.50
C GLN A 159 -16.25 14.24 -0.64
N ALA A 160 -16.32 12.91 -0.73
CA ALA A 160 -15.15 12.07 -0.99
C ALA A 160 -14.44 12.36 -2.31
N LEU A 161 -15.12 12.94 -3.31
CA LEU A 161 -14.51 13.37 -4.58
C LEU A 161 -13.89 14.76 -4.49
N GLU A 162 -14.13 15.50 -3.40
CA GLU A 162 -13.63 16.85 -3.21
C GLU A 162 -12.26 16.88 -2.53
N GLN A 163 -11.76 15.72 -2.05
CA GLN A 163 -10.46 15.62 -1.42
C GLN A 163 -9.33 15.88 -2.43
N PRO A 164 -8.50 16.93 -2.24
CA PRO A 164 -7.42 17.28 -3.16
C PRO A 164 -6.46 16.13 -3.46
N LEU A 165 -6.17 15.30 -2.45
CA LEU A 165 -5.21 14.20 -2.57
C LEU A 165 -5.61 13.15 -3.62
N ASN A 166 -6.91 13.00 -3.93
CA ASN A 166 -7.39 12.11 -5.00
C ASN A 166 -6.87 12.49 -6.40
N TYR A 167 -6.46 13.74 -6.57
CA TYR A 167 -5.95 14.27 -7.83
C TYR A 167 -4.42 14.23 -7.89
N ALA A 168 -3.73 13.89 -6.79
CA ALA A 168 -2.27 13.90 -6.71
C ALA A 168 -1.61 12.99 -7.76
N ARG A 169 -2.26 11.88 -8.13
CA ARG A 169 -1.80 10.98 -9.19
C ARG A 169 -1.59 11.66 -10.55
N ASN A 170 -2.33 12.73 -10.84
CA ASN A 170 -2.21 13.47 -12.10
C ASN A 170 -0.94 14.33 -12.15
N TYR A 171 -0.27 14.52 -11.00
CA TYR A 171 0.91 15.37 -10.85
C TYR A 171 2.18 14.56 -10.56
N LEU A 172 2.16 13.24 -10.75
CA LEU A 172 3.33 12.39 -10.50
C LEU A 172 4.58 12.86 -11.27
N ALA A 173 4.43 13.24 -12.54
CA ALA A 173 5.53 13.75 -13.36
C ALA A 173 6.21 14.99 -12.74
N ASP A 174 5.42 15.87 -12.11
CA ASP A 174 5.91 17.11 -11.52
C ASP A 174 6.50 16.89 -10.12
N LEU A 175 6.03 15.86 -9.41
CA LEU A 175 6.37 15.62 -8.00
C LEU A 175 7.61 14.73 -7.86
N LEU A 176 7.76 13.74 -8.73
CA LEU A 176 8.85 12.76 -8.65
C LEU A 176 10.16 13.35 -9.19
N GLU A 177 11.29 12.73 -8.83
CA GLU A 177 12.59 13.09 -9.39
C GLU A 177 12.59 12.90 -10.90
N THR A 178 13.22 13.83 -11.62
CA THR A 178 13.36 13.78 -13.09
C THR A 178 14.00 12.51 -13.65
N CYS A 179 14.73 11.76 -12.81
CA CYS A 179 15.32 10.47 -13.18
C CYS A 179 14.30 9.31 -13.17
N VAL A 180 13.16 9.47 -12.50
CA VAL A 180 12.10 8.46 -12.40
C VAL A 180 11.24 8.55 -13.65
N THR A 181 11.52 7.67 -14.62
CA THR A 181 10.84 7.64 -15.93
C THR A 181 9.62 6.71 -15.96
N ARG A 182 9.41 5.92 -14.91
CA ARG A 182 8.31 4.95 -14.82
C ARG A 182 7.87 4.79 -13.37
N VAL A 183 6.57 4.66 -13.16
CA VAL A 183 5.99 4.44 -11.83
C VAL A 183 4.68 3.65 -11.92
N ILE A 184 4.45 2.74 -10.97
CA ILE A 184 3.16 2.09 -10.78
C ILE A 184 2.42 2.87 -9.70
N TYR A 185 1.28 3.48 -10.05
CA TYR A 185 0.40 4.10 -9.08
C TYR A 185 -0.66 3.11 -8.58
N LEU A 186 -0.79 3.02 -7.26
CA LEU A 186 -1.73 2.16 -6.55
C LEU A 186 -2.61 2.99 -5.61
N ASP A 187 -3.91 2.70 -5.60
CA ASP A 187 -4.85 3.24 -4.60
C ASP A 187 -4.59 2.59 -3.22
N SER A 188 -5.11 3.19 -2.15
CA SER A 188 -4.93 2.72 -0.78
C SER A 188 -5.90 1.60 -0.37
N ASP A 189 -6.85 1.22 -1.22
CA ASP A 189 -7.93 0.26 -0.95
C ASP A 189 -7.72 -1.11 -1.60
N LEU A 190 -6.47 -1.46 -1.89
CA LEU A 190 -6.09 -2.72 -2.55
C LEU A 190 -5.14 -3.58 -1.72
N VAL A 191 -5.11 -4.87 -2.08
CA VAL A 191 -4.15 -5.86 -1.59
C VAL A 191 -3.53 -6.52 -2.82
N VAL A 192 -2.19 -6.53 -2.89
CA VAL A 192 -1.42 -7.15 -3.96
C VAL A 192 -1.12 -8.60 -3.56
N VAL A 193 -1.45 -9.55 -4.44
CA VAL A 193 -1.32 -11.00 -4.18
C VAL A 193 -0.37 -11.72 -5.15
N ASP A 194 0.39 -10.97 -5.95
CA ASP A 194 1.39 -11.49 -6.87
C ASP A 194 2.58 -10.51 -6.98
N ASP A 195 3.66 -10.96 -7.60
CA ASP A 195 4.90 -10.19 -7.76
C ASP A 195 4.67 -8.92 -8.60
N ILE A 196 4.90 -7.76 -7.98
CA ILE A 196 4.73 -6.44 -8.59
C ILE A 196 5.67 -6.21 -9.78
N SER A 197 6.79 -6.93 -9.87
CA SER A 197 7.71 -6.85 -11.01
C SER A 197 7.09 -7.33 -12.32
N LYS A 198 6.07 -8.20 -12.26
CA LYS A 198 5.29 -8.64 -13.44
C LYS A 198 4.49 -7.47 -14.02
N LEU A 199 3.92 -6.65 -13.15
CA LEU A 199 3.25 -5.43 -13.55
C LEU A 199 4.26 -4.42 -14.11
N TRP A 200 5.39 -4.24 -13.42
CA TRP A 200 6.46 -3.35 -13.84
C TRP A 200 7.01 -3.68 -15.24
N SER A 201 7.12 -4.96 -15.59
CA SER A 201 7.67 -5.41 -16.88
C SER A 201 6.67 -5.39 -18.04
N THR A 202 5.42 -4.98 -17.81
CA THR A 202 4.40 -4.93 -18.86
C THR A 202 4.70 -3.80 -19.85
N SER A 203 4.85 -4.08 -21.15
CA SER A 203 5.09 -3.03 -22.13
C SER A 203 3.89 -2.10 -22.28
N LEU A 204 4.06 -0.80 -22.05
CA LEU A 204 3.12 0.20 -22.54
C LEU A 204 3.44 0.45 -24.02
N GLY A 205 2.57 0.04 -24.93
CA GLY A 205 2.78 0.30 -26.36
C GLY A 205 2.98 1.80 -26.64
N GLU A 206 3.60 2.15 -27.77
CA GLU A 206 4.03 3.52 -28.10
C GLU A 206 2.94 4.60 -28.00
N LYS A 207 1.66 4.22 -28.13
CA LYS A 207 0.50 5.12 -28.00
C LYS A 207 0.07 5.41 -26.56
N ASN A 208 0.53 4.63 -25.58
CA ASN A 208 0.10 4.69 -24.18
C ASN A 208 1.18 5.26 -23.24
N ARG A 209 2.23 5.88 -23.80
CA ARG A 209 3.38 6.39 -23.03
C ARG A 209 2.97 7.31 -21.89
N CYS A 210 1.90 8.10 -21.99
CA CYS A 210 1.55 9.05 -20.94
C CYS A 210 0.74 8.45 -19.77
N THR A 211 -0.02 7.36 -19.97
CA THR A 211 -0.75 6.64 -18.90
C THR A 211 -1.28 5.31 -19.45
N GLY A 212 -0.81 4.18 -18.92
CA GLY A 212 -1.41 2.87 -19.13
C GLY A 212 -2.43 2.55 -18.04
N VAL A 213 -3.72 2.55 -18.39
CA VAL A 213 -4.76 1.95 -17.53
C VAL A 213 -4.84 0.47 -17.86
N LEU A 214 -4.56 -0.41 -16.89
CA LEU A 214 -4.73 -1.83 -17.13
C LEU A 214 -6.22 -2.21 -17.08
N PRO A 215 -6.75 -2.88 -18.11
CA PRO A 215 -8.10 -3.43 -18.05
C PRO A 215 -8.22 -4.42 -16.89
N ARG A 216 -9.44 -4.54 -16.33
CA ARG A 216 -9.83 -5.47 -15.23
C ARG A 216 -9.49 -6.96 -15.44
N GLN A 217 -8.83 -7.34 -16.53
CA GLN A 217 -8.50 -8.73 -16.86
C GLN A 217 -7.20 -9.24 -16.22
N PHE A 218 -6.42 -8.40 -15.54
CA PHE A 218 -5.43 -8.89 -14.58
C PHE A 218 -6.17 -9.36 -13.32
N HIS A 219 -6.53 -10.64 -13.30
CA HIS A 219 -7.32 -11.34 -12.29
C HIS A 219 -6.77 -11.31 -10.84
N LYS A 220 -5.76 -10.47 -10.54
CA LYS A 220 -4.99 -10.51 -9.28
C LYS A 220 -4.79 -9.15 -8.60
N ILE A 221 -5.43 -8.08 -9.05
CA ILE A 221 -5.43 -6.80 -8.33
C ILE A 221 -6.86 -6.28 -8.28
N PHE A 222 -7.45 -6.23 -7.08
CA PHE A 222 -8.80 -5.71 -6.88
C PHE A 222 -8.76 -4.19 -6.92
N HIS A 223 -9.23 -3.65 -8.05
CA HIS A 223 -9.53 -2.25 -8.37
C HIS A 223 -8.36 -1.23 -8.51
N ARG A 224 -8.44 -0.46 -9.62
CA ARG A 224 -7.69 0.76 -10.01
C ARG A 224 -6.17 0.72 -9.86
N THR A 225 -5.50 0.16 -10.88
CA THR A 225 -4.05 0.26 -11.06
C THR A 225 -3.74 1.09 -12.30
N PHE A 226 -2.80 2.02 -12.17
CA PHE A 226 -2.29 2.82 -13.28
C PHE A 226 -0.80 2.61 -13.38
N LEU A 227 -0.32 2.31 -14.58
CA LEU A 227 1.11 2.31 -14.87
C LEU A 227 1.41 3.57 -15.67
N VAL A 228 2.32 4.40 -15.18
CA VAL A 228 2.69 5.65 -15.82
C VAL A 228 4.15 5.54 -16.26
N GLU A 229 4.41 5.84 -17.53
CA GLU A 229 5.74 6.12 -18.07
C GLU A 229 5.78 7.62 -18.38
N PHE A 230 6.95 8.24 -18.27
CA PHE A 230 7.17 9.67 -18.53
C PHE A 230 8.16 9.85 -19.68
#